data_AF-A0A1J5GXI8-F1
#
_entry.id   AF-A0A1J5GXI8-F1
#
_cell.length_a   1.000
_cell.length_b   1.000
_cell.length_c   1.000
_cell.angle_alpha   90.00
_cell.angle_beta   90.00
_cell.angle_gamma   90.00
#
_symmetry.space_group_name_H-M   'P 1'
#
loop_
_entity.id
_entity.type
_entity.pdbx_description
1 polymer ?
#
loop_
_entity_poly.entity_id
_entity_poly.type
_entity_poly.pdbx_seq_one_letter_code
_entity_poly.pdbx_strand_id
1 'polypeptide(L)'
;MGVLLAVVKELWTFATTELFLSSPKVIPNVKYLPVPVKLEHVSSDLVDTRLVERTVPKSPASTQGLLASSTQIGNLIWCIAVEKAYVHHEPVVAFDNVIMTIAYGTTVTIGKRSGRFVQVTFPGENGWIQADTIKPLEQVLPQLQRGKMYDVYNVETEKLRLCIGDSFSGTISCSLLSSVEYVTYRLWQHGLVLPWLATYGRVPGTWQRKLRGVRGVRIDVMPHTGSVMEYILDDVGYVAYVETVAPDLRIKVTGIGLTNEGQFTEQVFERDVWRELRPVFIVSV
;
A
#
# COMPACT_ATOMS: atom_id res chain seq x y z
N MET A 1 36.01 47.10 9.80
CA MET A 1 35.53 46.63 11.13
C MET A 1 34.01 46.57 11.22
N GLY A 2 33.25 47.59 10.80
CA GLY A 2 31.77 47.57 10.93
C GLY A 2 31.04 46.49 10.11
N VAL A 3 31.54 46.14 8.92
CA VAL A 3 30.90 45.16 8.03
C VAL A 3 30.96 43.73 8.58
N LEU A 4 32.10 43.34 9.18
CA LEU A 4 32.26 42.00 9.76
C LEU A 4 31.34 41.79 10.97
N LEU A 5 31.16 42.85 11.78
CA LEU A 5 30.25 42.85 12.93
C LEU A 5 28.77 42.74 12.51
N ALA A 6 28.39 43.34 11.38
CA ALA A 6 27.05 43.21 10.84
C ALA A 6 26.75 41.77 10.39
N VAL A 7 27.68 41.14 9.66
CA VAL A 7 27.52 39.76 9.17
C VAL A 7 27.44 38.75 10.31
N VAL A 8 28.27 38.89 11.35
CA VAL A 8 28.22 38.00 12.53
C VAL A 8 26.89 38.15 13.28
N LYS A 9 26.38 39.38 13.38
CA LYS A 9 25.10 39.65 14.05
C LYS A 9 23.93 39.04 13.27
N GLU A 10 23.96 39.12 11.93
CA GLU A 10 22.95 38.55 11.05
C GLU A 10 22.92 37.02 11.10
N LEU A 11 24.10 36.37 11.09
CA LEU A 11 24.25 34.93 11.27
C LEU A 11 23.76 34.45 12.64
N TRP A 12 24.02 35.24 13.69
CA TRP A 12 23.55 34.90 15.04
C TRP A 12 22.03 35.00 15.16
N THR A 13 21.40 36.03 14.56
CA THR A 13 19.95 36.12 14.49
C THR A 13 19.34 34.99 13.67
N PHE A 14 19.95 34.61 12.55
CA PHE A 14 19.47 33.48 11.76
C PHE A 14 19.51 32.15 12.53
N ALA A 15 20.64 31.85 13.19
CA ALA A 15 20.79 30.64 13.98
C ALA A 15 19.81 30.57 15.17
N THR A 16 19.56 31.69 15.84
CA THR A 16 18.66 31.72 17.00
C THR A 16 17.18 31.67 16.62
N THR A 17 16.80 32.17 15.43
CA THR A 17 15.39 32.21 15.01
C THR A 17 14.95 30.87 14.40
N GLU A 18 15.80 30.19 13.63
CA GLU A 18 15.45 28.92 12.97
C GLU A 18 15.52 27.70 13.93
N LEU A 19 16.43 27.71 14.92
CA LEU A 19 16.62 26.56 15.81
C LEU A 19 15.66 26.49 16.99
N PHE A 20 15.00 27.59 17.38
CA PHE A 20 14.20 27.65 18.61
C PHE A 20 12.72 27.99 18.43
N LEU A 21 12.26 28.35 17.23
CA LEU A 21 10.85 28.69 16.97
C LEU A 21 10.07 27.69 16.12
N SER A 22 10.67 26.54 15.78
CA SER A 22 9.93 25.40 15.25
C SER A 22 9.16 24.71 16.38
N SER A 23 8.09 25.39 16.83
CA SER A 23 6.99 24.74 17.53
C SER A 23 6.58 23.53 16.67
N PRO A 24 6.48 22.31 17.22
CA PRO A 24 6.02 21.18 16.45
C PRO A 24 4.64 21.55 15.90
N LYS A 25 4.54 21.78 14.59
CA LYS A 25 3.25 21.83 13.92
C LYS A 25 2.58 20.52 14.28
N VAL A 26 1.55 20.59 15.10
CA VAL A 26 0.61 19.50 15.32
C VAL A 26 0.06 19.18 13.94
N ILE A 27 0.64 18.17 13.30
CA ILE A 27 0.09 17.60 12.08
C ILE A 27 -1.30 17.13 12.50
N PRO A 28 -2.39 17.61 11.86
CA PRO A 28 -3.71 17.14 12.17
C PRO A 28 -3.70 15.62 12.08
N ASN A 29 -4.26 14.99 13.12
CA ASN A 29 -4.32 13.55 13.30
C ASN A 29 -5.03 12.93 12.09
N VAL A 30 -4.27 12.58 11.05
CA VAL A 30 -4.78 11.84 9.89
C VAL A 30 -5.15 10.47 10.43
N LYS A 31 -6.45 10.25 10.67
CA LYS A 31 -6.97 8.91 10.97
C LYS A 31 -6.45 7.99 9.88
N TYR A 32 -5.64 7.02 10.30
CA TYR A 32 -4.96 6.07 9.45
C TYR A 32 -5.92 5.44 8.44
N LEU A 33 -5.39 5.23 7.25
CA LEU A 33 -6.04 4.58 6.12
C LEU A 33 -6.81 3.33 6.58
N PRO A 34 -7.99 3.04 6.01
CA PRO A 34 -8.60 1.73 6.18
C PRO A 34 -7.60 0.69 5.68
N VAL A 35 -7.18 -0.20 6.59
CA VAL A 35 -6.37 -1.37 6.25
C VAL A 35 -7.14 -2.16 5.20
N PRO A 36 -6.56 -2.47 4.02
CA PRO A 36 -7.22 -3.34 3.08
C PRO A 36 -7.51 -4.68 3.76
N VAL A 37 -8.75 -5.15 3.62
CA VAL A 37 -9.19 -6.44 4.16
C VAL A 37 -8.20 -7.51 3.72
N LYS A 38 -7.68 -8.27 4.68
CA LYS A 38 -6.73 -9.37 4.47
C LYS A 38 -7.28 -10.26 3.35
N LEU A 39 -6.65 -10.20 2.17
CA LEU A 39 -6.95 -11.09 1.06
C LEU A 39 -6.53 -12.49 1.49
N GLU A 40 -7.47 -13.27 2.04
CA GLU A 40 -7.27 -14.69 2.25
C GLU A 40 -6.92 -15.29 0.89
N HIS A 41 -5.72 -15.88 0.81
CA HIS A 41 -5.32 -16.63 -0.37
C HIS A 41 -6.34 -17.73 -0.59
N VAL A 42 -7.14 -17.61 -1.66
CA VAL A 42 -7.92 -18.72 -2.19
C VAL A 42 -6.90 -19.76 -2.64
N SER A 43 -6.66 -20.73 -1.76
CA SER A 43 -5.87 -21.92 -2.06
C SER A 43 -6.56 -22.63 -3.22
N SER A 44 -5.89 -22.72 -4.37
CA SER A 44 -6.37 -23.50 -5.51
C SER A 44 -6.13 -24.97 -5.22
N ASP A 45 -6.93 -25.56 -4.33
CA ASP A 45 -6.97 -27.00 -4.16
C ASP A 45 -7.81 -27.61 -5.28
N LEU A 46 -7.23 -28.65 -5.87
CA LEU A 46 -7.69 -29.43 -7.00
C LEU A 46 -9.13 -29.91 -6.81
N VAL A 47 -10.07 -29.40 -7.61
CA VAL A 47 -11.42 -29.96 -7.71
C VAL A 47 -11.40 -31.13 -8.68
N ASP A 48 -11.41 -32.32 -8.10
CA ASP A 48 -11.63 -33.59 -8.77
C ASP A 48 -13.05 -33.63 -9.34
N THR A 49 -13.15 -33.87 -10.65
CA THR A 49 -14.40 -33.79 -11.41
C THR A 49 -15.15 -35.11 -11.26
N ARG A 50 -16.18 -35.17 -10.39
CA ARG A 50 -17.17 -36.25 -10.41
C ARG A 50 -18.55 -35.73 -10.75
N LEU A 51 -18.97 -36.08 -11.97
CA LEU A 51 -20.32 -35.95 -12.49
C LEU A 51 -21.30 -36.73 -11.61
N VAL A 52 -22.31 -36.03 -11.06
CA VAL A 52 -23.53 -36.65 -10.54
C VAL A 52 -24.69 -36.00 -11.26
N GLU A 53 -25.30 -36.76 -12.17
CA GLU A 53 -26.62 -36.48 -12.73
C GLU A 53 -27.64 -36.39 -11.60
N ARG A 54 -28.43 -35.30 -11.57
CA ARG A 54 -29.62 -35.23 -10.73
C ARG A 54 -30.80 -34.69 -11.52
N THR A 55 -31.86 -35.47 -11.41
CA THR A 55 -33.16 -35.38 -12.06
C THR A 55 -33.99 -34.18 -11.61
N VAL A 56 -34.69 -33.60 -12.59
CA VAL A 56 -35.65 -32.50 -12.48
C VAL A 56 -36.99 -32.98 -11.90
N PRO A 57 -37.69 -32.13 -11.12
CA PRO A 57 -39.14 -32.09 -11.18
C PRO A 57 -39.72 -30.69 -11.50
N LYS A 58 -40.87 -30.73 -12.18
CA LYS A 58 -41.64 -29.65 -12.79
C LYS A 58 -42.70 -29.04 -11.84
N SER A 59 -42.98 -27.74 -12.05
CA SER A 59 -44.26 -27.00 -11.90
C SER A 59 -44.67 -26.40 -10.54
N PRO A 60 -45.60 -25.40 -10.45
CA PRO A 60 -45.96 -24.29 -11.36
C PRO A 60 -46.10 -22.87 -10.69
N ALA A 61 -46.16 -21.85 -11.54
CA ALA A 61 -46.72 -20.47 -11.46
C ALA A 61 -47.23 -19.83 -10.14
N SER A 62 -46.72 -18.65 -9.77
CA SER A 62 -47.31 -17.32 -10.08
C SER A 62 -46.85 -16.21 -9.11
N THR A 63 -46.67 -15.00 -9.66
CA THR A 63 -47.02 -13.66 -9.12
C THR A 63 -45.92 -12.64 -9.40
N GLN A 64 -46.29 -11.66 -10.23
CA GLN A 64 -45.48 -10.50 -10.61
C GLN A 64 -45.29 -9.56 -9.41
N GLY A 65 -44.03 -9.22 -9.14
CA GLY A 65 -43.63 -8.11 -8.30
C GLY A 65 -42.40 -7.46 -8.90
N LEU A 66 -42.53 -6.20 -9.34
CA LEU A 66 -41.43 -5.35 -9.80
C LEU A 66 -40.41 -5.20 -8.66
N LEU A 67 -39.42 -6.07 -8.63
CA LEU A 67 -38.21 -5.95 -7.84
C LEU A 67 -37.12 -5.43 -8.76
N ALA A 68 -36.57 -4.26 -8.40
CA ALA A 68 -35.32 -3.78 -8.97
C ALA A 68 -34.34 -4.95 -8.97
N SER A 69 -33.90 -5.34 -10.16
CA SER A 69 -32.94 -6.41 -10.36
C SER A 69 -31.67 -6.05 -9.61
N SER A 70 -31.56 -6.61 -8.40
CA SER A 70 -30.32 -6.84 -7.69
C SER A 70 -29.51 -7.79 -8.54
N THR A 71 -28.94 -7.29 -9.63
CA THR A 71 -27.92 -7.98 -10.39
C THR A 71 -26.78 -8.19 -9.41
N GLN A 72 -26.59 -9.42 -8.94
CA GLN A 72 -25.34 -9.83 -8.31
C GLN A 72 -24.27 -9.69 -9.40
N ILE A 73 -23.74 -8.48 -9.52
CA ILE A 73 -22.46 -8.20 -10.17
C ILE A 73 -21.50 -9.13 -9.43
N GLY A 74 -20.87 -10.07 -10.15
CA GLY A 74 -20.23 -11.26 -9.59
C GLY A 74 -19.21 -11.02 -8.47
N ASN A 75 -18.53 -12.06 -8.01
CA ASN A 75 -17.49 -12.04 -6.96
C ASN A 75 -16.24 -11.18 -7.28
N LEU A 76 -16.39 -10.10 -8.04
CA LEU A 76 -15.36 -9.11 -8.31
C LEU A 76 -15.20 -8.21 -7.08
N ILE A 77 -13.96 -8.10 -6.61
CA ILE A 77 -13.57 -7.13 -5.60
C ILE A 77 -13.41 -5.78 -6.30
N TRP A 78 -14.13 -4.77 -5.82
CA TRP A 78 -14.10 -3.41 -6.36
C TRP A 78 -13.24 -2.51 -5.48
N CYS A 79 -12.57 -1.54 -6.10
CA CYS A 79 -11.67 -0.60 -5.44
C CYS A 79 -11.87 0.83 -5.91
N ILE A 80 -11.51 1.77 -5.05
CA ILE A 80 -11.40 3.18 -5.40
C ILE A 80 -10.21 3.39 -6.34
N ALA A 81 -10.47 3.94 -7.52
CA ALA A 81 -9.51 4.13 -8.61
C ALA A 81 -9.07 5.60 -8.81
N VAL A 82 -9.46 6.49 -7.89
CA VAL A 82 -9.07 7.90 -7.86
C VAL A 82 -8.35 8.20 -6.56
N GLU A 83 -7.48 9.21 -6.53
CA GLU A 83 -6.67 9.55 -5.34
C GLU A 83 -7.55 9.74 -4.09
N LYS A 84 -8.65 10.47 -4.24
CA LYS A 84 -9.63 10.75 -3.17
C LYS A 84 -11.05 10.65 -3.72
N ALA A 85 -11.80 9.67 -3.24
CA ALA A 85 -13.22 9.54 -3.51
C ALA A 85 -14.04 10.18 -2.39
N TYR A 86 -15.04 10.97 -2.75
CA TYR A 86 -15.96 11.58 -1.79
C TYR A 86 -17.19 10.68 -1.61
N VAL A 87 -17.51 10.37 -0.36
CA VAL A 87 -18.68 9.58 0.01
C VAL A 87 -19.80 10.52 0.38
N HIS A 88 -20.98 10.31 -0.18
CA HIS A 88 -22.14 11.17 0.00
C HIS A 88 -23.27 10.48 0.80
N HIS A 89 -24.04 11.24 1.58
CA HIS A 89 -25.25 10.71 2.24
C HIS A 89 -26.33 10.34 1.21
N GLU A 90 -26.50 11.19 0.21
CA GLU A 90 -27.46 11.03 -0.89
C GLU A 90 -26.75 10.99 -2.26
N PRO A 91 -27.36 10.39 -3.30
CA PRO A 91 -26.77 10.30 -4.65
C PRO A 91 -26.85 11.64 -5.41
N VAL A 92 -26.36 12.72 -4.82
CA VAL A 92 -26.37 14.08 -5.37
C VAL A 92 -25.08 14.82 -5.00
N VAL A 93 -24.56 15.65 -5.90
CA VAL A 93 -23.46 16.55 -5.58
C VAL A 93 -24.04 17.80 -4.92
N ALA A 94 -23.91 17.91 -3.60
CA ALA A 94 -24.35 19.07 -2.83
C ALA A 94 -23.31 19.42 -1.75
N PHE A 95 -23.27 20.69 -1.35
CA PHE A 95 -22.23 21.28 -0.51
C PHE A 95 -22.08 20.57 0.86
N ASP A 96 -23.20 20.24 1.53
CA ASP A 96 -23.21 19.59 2.84
C ASP A 96 -23.48 18.08 2.80
N ASN A 97 -23.29 17.46 1.63
CA ASN A 97 -23.66 16.05 1.44
C ASN A 97 -22.49 15.07 1.58
N VAL A 98 -21.26 15.56 1.81
CA VAL A 98 -20.06 14.70 1.92
C VAL A 98 -19.89 14.20 3.36
N ILE A 99 -19.90 12.89 3.54
CA ILE A 99 -19.65 12.19 4.82
C ILE A 99 -18.16 12.18 5.13
N MET A 100 -17.38 11.68 4.17
CA MET A 100 -15.96 11.44 4.32
C MET A 100 -15.27 11.24 2.96
N THR A 101 -13.94 11.14 3.01
CA THR A 101 -13.11 10.77 1.86
C THR A 101 -12.51 9.39 2.03
N ILE A 102 -12.51 8.61 0.96
CA ILE A 102 -11.85 7.30 0.88
C ILE A 102 -10.63 7.40 -0.04
N ALA A 103 -9.53 6.78 0.37
CA ALA A 103 -8.28 6.77 -0.37
C ALA A 103 -8.28 5.76 -1.53
N TYR A 104 -7.41 6.02 -2.51
CA TYR A 104 -7.10 5.09 -3.60
C TYR A 104 -6.80 3.66 -3.12
N GLY A 105 -7.22 2.66 -3.88
CA GLY A 105 -6.97 1.25 -3.58
C GLY A 105 -7.80 0.67 -2.44
N THR A 106 -8.65 1.45 -1.78
CA THR A 106 -9.55 0.95 -0.74
C THR A 106 -10.59 0.01 -1.36
N THR A 107 -10.73 -1.19 -0.82
CA THR A 107 -11.73 -2.17 -1.24
C THR A 107 -13.13 -1.77 -0.77
N VAL A 108 -14.12 -1.92 -1.65
CA VAL A 108 -15.51 -1.57 -1.37
C VAL A 108 -16.46 -2.64 -1.90
N THR A 109 -17.58 -2.83 -1.22
CA THR A 109 -18.68 -3.66 -1.71
C THR A 109 -19.70 -2.77 -2.42
N ILE A 110 -20.08 -3.12 -3.64
CA ILE A 110 -21.06 -2.38 -4.43
C ILE A 110 -22.48 -2.85 -4.08
N GLY A 111 -23.37 -1.89 -3.80
CA GLY A 111 -24.79 -2.09 -3.60
C GLY A 111 -25.62 -1.53 -4.76
N LYS A 112 -26.60 -0.68 -4.44
CA LYS A 112 -27.56 -0.12 -5.40
C LYS A 112 -26.90 0.93 -6.30
N ARG A 113 -27.44 1.10 -7.50
CA ARG A 113 -27.07 2.19 -8.42
C ARG A 113 -28.21 3.20 -8.52
N SER A 114 -27.87 4.49 -8.48
CA SER A 114 -28.81 5.60 -8.67
C SER A 114 -28.17 6.63 -9.59
N GLY A 115 -28.58 6.65 -10.86
CA GLY A 115 -27.98 7.50 -11.89
C GLY A 115 -26.46 7.28 -12.03
N ARG A 116 -25.70 8.34 -11.75
CA ARG A 116 -24.21 8.33 -11.77
C ARG A 116 -23.58 7.85 -10.47
N PHE A 117 -24.38 7.55 -9.46
CA PHE A 117 -23.89 7.12 -8.15
C PHE A 117 -24.12 5.63 -7.94
N VAL A 118 -23.23 5.05 -7.16
CA VAL A 118 -23.28 3.69 -6.66
C VAL A 118 -23.18 3.76 -5.15
N GLN A 119 -24.08 3.05 -4.48
CA GLN A 119 -24.02 2.85 -3.05
C GLN A 119 -22.88 1.88 -2.77
N VAL A 120 -21.98 2.25 -1.86
CA VAL A 120 -20.87 1.42 -1.43
C VAL A 120 -20.96 1.14 0.06
N THR A 121 -20.52 -0.04 0.45
CA THR A 121 -20.30 -0.43 1.84
C THR A 121 -18.80 -0.59 2.06
N PHE A 122 -18.31 0.02 3.13
CA PHE A 122 -16.93 -0.08 3.61
C PHE A 122 -16.96 -0.28 5.13
N PRO A 123 -15.83 -0.59 5.81
CA PRO A 123 -15.85 -1.00 7.21
C PRO A 123 -16.56 0.01 8.13
N GLY A 124 -17.78 -0.33 8.55
CA GLY A 124 -18.58 0.42 9.53
C GLY A 124 -19.61 1.40 8.96
N GLU A 125 -19.59 1.73 7.66
CA GLU A 125 -20.47 2.76 7.09
C GLU A 125 -20.91 2.46 5.63
N ASN A 126 -21.98 3.12 5.21
CA ASN A 126 -22.52 3.07 3.86
C ASN A 126 -22.68 4.49 3.30
N GLY A 127 -22.48 4.66 2.00
CA GLY A 127 -22.75 5.93 1.35
C GLY A 127 -22.75 5.82 -0.17
N TRP A 128 -22.86 6.95 -0.85
CA TRP A 128 -22.91 7.02 -2.31
C TRP A 128 -21.63 7.61 -2.88
N ILE A 129 -21.05 6.97 -3.87
CA ILE A 129 -19.87 7.45 -4.60
C ILE A 129 -20.20 7.49 -6.10
N GLN A 130 -19.52 8.34 -6.87
CA GLN A 130 -19.65 8.33 -8.33
C GLN A 130 -19.18 7.00 -8.93
N ALA A 131 -19.94 6.47 -9.89
CA ALA A 131 -19.73 5.14 -10.46
C ALA A 131 -18.44 5.00 -11.28
N ASP A 132 -17.86 6.12 -11.74
CA ASP A 132 -16.62 6.18 -12.52
C ASP A 132 -15.36 6.07 -11.66
N THR A 133 -15.45 6.38 -10.37
CA THR A 133 -14.33 6.33 -9.43
C THR A 133 -14.03 4.92 -8.92
N ILE A 134 -14.86 3.93 -9.26
CA ILE A 134 -14.69 2.54 -8.84
C ILE A 134 -14.33 1.66 -10.03
N LYS A 135 -13.36 0.77 -9.83
CA LYS A 135 -12.89 -0.19 -10.84
C LYS A 135 -12.63 -1.56 -10.20
N PRO A 136 -12.56 -2.63 -11.00
CA PRO A 136 -12.09 -3.93 -10.52
C PRO A 136 -10.68 -3.83 -9.93
N LEU A 137 -10.41 -4.57 -8.85
CA LEU A 137 -9.14 -4.58 -8.11
C LEU A 137 -7.91 -4.67 -9.04
N GLU A 138 -7.96 -5.57 -10.03
CA GLU A 138 -6.89 -5.81 -11.00
C GLU A 138 -6.53 -4.59 -11.85
N GLN A 139 -7.47 -3.67 -12.08
CA GLN A 139 -7.21 -2.44 -12.85
C GLN A 139 -6.60 -1.33 -11.98
N VAL A 140 -6.79 -1.41 -10.66
CA VAL A 140 -6.36 -0.39 -9.70
C VAL A 140 -4.98 -0.70 -9.15
N LEU A 141 -4.75 -1.93 -8.67
CA LEU A 141 -3.47 -2.27 -8.06
C LEU A 141 -2.35 -2.38 -9.11
N PRO A 142 -1.11 -2.03 -8.75
CA PRO A 142 0.03 -2.19 -9.64
C PRO A 142 0.31 -3.67 -9.93
N GLN A 143 0.50 -3.99 -11.21
CA GLN A 143 0.82 -5.31 -11.73
C GLN A 143 2.29 -5.37 -12.18
N LEU A 144 3.20 -5.54 -11.22
CA LEU A 144 4.64 -5.56 -11.51
C LEU A 144 5.07 -6.88 -12.14
N GLN A 145 5.70 -6.80 -13.30
CA GLN A 145 6.33 -7.90 -14.04
C GLN A 145 7.83 -7.98 -13.75
N ARG A 146 8.32 -9.20 -13.52
CA ARG A 146 9.73 -9.50 -13.25
C ARG A 146 10.61 -9.03 -14.42
N GLY A 147 11.74 -8.39 -14.09
CA GLY A 147 12.72 -7.91 -15.06
C GLY A 147 12.34 -6.60 -15.75
N LYS A 148 11.15 -6.07 -15.53
CA LYS A 148 10.74 -4.77 -16.07
C LYS A 148 11.30 -3.63 -15.23
N MET A 149 11.73 -2.55 -15.89
CA MET A 149 12.13 -1.30 -15.27
C MET A 149 10.92 -0.38 -15.10
N TYR A 150 10.83 0.28 -13.95
CA TYR A 150 9.74 1.15 -13.55
C TYR A 150 10.24 2.58 -13.40
N ASP A 151 10.11 3.33 -14.48
CA ASP A 151 10.39 4.75 -14.51
C ASP A 151 9.20 5.58 -14.02
N VAL A 152 9.34 6.91 -14.10
CA VAL A 152 8.34 7.89 -13.67
C VAL A 152 7.08 7.87 -14.52
N TYR A 153 7.19 7.51 -15.80
CA TYR A 153 6.10 7.57 -16.78
C TYR A 153 5.33 6.25 -16.87
N ASN A 154 5.82 5.20 -16.22
CA ASN A 154 5.17 3.91 -16.15
C ASN A 154 3.90 3.99 -15.26
N VAL A 155 2.76 3.63 -15.84
CA VAL A 155 1.45 3.64 -15.16
C VAL A 155 1.45 2.80 -13.87
N GLU A 156 2.23 1.72 -13.81
CA GLU A 156 2.31 0.88 -12.62
C GLU A 156 3.08 1.57 -11.48
N THR A 157 4.04 2.44 -11.80
CA THR A 157 4.70 3.31 -10.82
C THR A 157 3.72 4.30 -10.21
N GLU A 158 2.90 4.94 -11.06
CA GLU A 158 1.86 5.88 -10.63
C GLU A 158 0.84 5.20 -9.70
N LYS A 159 0.29 4.05 -10.12
CA LYS A 159 -0.64 3.26 -9.28
C LYS A 159 -0.04 2.92 -7.92
N LEU A 160 1.22 2.47 -7.88
CA LEU A 160 1.89 2.13 -6.63
C LEU A 160 2.02 3.36 -5.72
N ARG A 161 2.44 4.50 -6.27
CA ARG A 161 2.55 5.75 -5.52
C ARG A 161 1.21 6.22 -4.99
N LEU A 162 0.13 6.08 -5.76
CA LEU A 162 -1.23 6.35 -5.30
C LEU A 162 -1.63 5.45 -4.12
N CYS A 163 -1.29 4.15 -4.14
CA CYS A 163 -1.56 3.24 -3.02
C CYS A 163 -0.87 3.67 -1.72
N ILE A 164 0.35 4.20 -1.80
CA ILE A 164 1.12 4.65 -0.62
C ILE A 164 1.02 6.16 -0.36
N GLY A 165 0.08 6.84 -1.03
CA GLY A 165 -0.15 8.29 -0.90
C GLY A 165 1.06 9.16 -1.21
N ASP A 166 1.91 8.72 -2.14
CA ASP A 166 3.19 9.34 -2.52
C ASP A 166 4.03 9.78 -1.31
N SER A 167 4.08 8.94 -0.26
CA SER A 167 4.74 9.28 1.02
C SER A 167 6.26 9.51 0.93
N PHE A 168 6.84 9.36 -0.26
CA PHE A 168 8.24 9.56 -0.58
C PHE A 168 8.48 10.70 -1.57
N SER A 169 7.41 11.38 -2.01
CA SER A 169 7.45 12.46 -3.00
C SER A 169 8.13 12.04 -4.32
N GLY A 170 7.98 10.77 -4.69
CA GLY A 170 8.60 10.19 -5.88
C GLY A 170 8.04 10.79 -7.17
N THR A 171 6.78 11.22 -7.15
CA THR A 171 6.14 11.89 -8.29
C THR A 171 6.80 13.24 -8.56
N ILE A 172 6.97 14.04 -7.51
CA ILE A 172 7.55 15.40 -7.61
C ILE A 172 9.04 15.33 -7.96
N SER A 173 9.77 14.36 -7.38
CA SER A 173 11.20 14.18 -7.66
C SER A 173 11.47 13.58 -9.05
N CYS A 174 10.44 13.09 -9.74
CA CYS A 174 10.57 12.37 -11.00
C CYS A 174 11.63 11.26 -10.93
N SER A 175 11.68 10.52 -9.82
CA SER A 175 12.61 9.41 -9.63
C SER A 175 12.04 8.10 -10.17
N LEU A 176 12.92 7.16 -10.49
CA LEU A 176 12.54 5.75 -10.68
C LEU A 176 11.82 5.23 -9.44
N LEU A 177 11.04 4.16 -9.61
CA LEU A 177 10.45 3.47 -8.47
C LEU A 177 11.58 2.94 -7.57
N SER A 178 11.51 3.22 -6.27
CA SER A 178 12.53 2.82 -5.30
C SER A 178 12.17 1.52 -4.57
N SER A 179 13.18 0.85 -4.01
CA SER A 179 13.02 -0.32 -3.14
C SER A 179 12.13 0.00 -1.92
N VAL A 180 12.28 1.20 -1.38
CA VAL A 180 11.60 1.72 -0.19
C VAL A 180 10.10 1.94 -0.45
N GLU A 181 9.75 2.56 -1.58
CA GLU A 181 8.36 2.69 -2.03
C GLU A 181 7.71 1.32 -2.20
N TYR A 182 8.40 0.40 -2.88
CA TYR A 182 7.90 -0.95 -3.11
C TYR A 182 7.64 -1.73 -1.82
N VAL A 183 8.60 -1.76 -0.89
CA VAL A 183 8.44 -2.45 0.39
C VAL A 183 7.30 -1.83 1.20
N THR A 184 7.15 -0.50 1.18
CA THR A 184 6.03 0.18 1.85
C THR A 184 4.70 -0.22 1.25
N TYR A 185 4.61 -0.32 -0.08
CA TYR A 185 3.44 -0.82 -0.78
C TYR A 185 3.12 -2.27 -0.39
N ARG A 186 4.10 -3.17 -0.35
CA ARG A 186 3.88 -4.57 0.07
C ARG A 186 3.37 -4.66 1.50
N LEU A 187 3.96 -3.92 2.44
CA LEU A 187 3.47 -3.86 3.81
C LEU A 187 2.01 -3.38 3.87
N TRP A 188 1.68 -2.31 3.13
CA TRP A 188 0.31 -1.80 3.04
C TRP A 188 -0.69 -2.85 2.53
N GLN A 189 -0.34 -3.63 1.49
CA GLN A 189 -1.20 -4.70 0.98
C GLN A 189 -1.53 -5.77 2.01
N HIS A 190 -0.66 -5.97 2.99
CA HIS A 190 -0.85 -6.91 4.09
C HIS A 190 -1.42 -6.26 5.35
N GLY A 191 -1.80 -4.98 5.29
CA GLY A 191 -2.32 -4.23 6.42
C GLY A 191 -1.26 -3.92 7.49
N LEU A 192 0.01 -3.96 7.12
CA LEU A 192 1.14 -3.66 7.99
C LEU A 192 1.64 -2.25 7.71
N VAL A 193 2.03 -1.54 8.76
CA VAL A 193 2.59 -0.18 8.65
C VAL A 193 3.78 -0.08 9.58
N LEU A 194 4.94 0.28 9.03
CA LEU A 194 6.10 0.59 9.85
C LEU A 194 5.93 1.99 10.49
N PRO A 195 6.05 2.10 11.82
CA PRO A 195 5.95 3.38 12.54
C PRO A 195 7.22 4.22 12.34
N TRP A 196 7.29 4.91 11.21
CA TRP A 196 8.37 5.84 10.92
C TRP A 196 8.25 7.11 11.79
N LEU A 197 9.35 7.50 12.44
CA LEU A 197 9.44 8.81 13.06
C LEU A 197 9.64 9.87 11.97
N ALA A 198 8.90 10.98 12.07
CA ALA A 198 8.74 11.99 11.00
C ALA A 198 10.06 12.61 10.49
N THR A 199 11.14 12.53 11.26
CA THR A 199 12.42 13.18 10.99
C THR A 199 13.43 12.31 10.23
N TYR A 200 13.13 11.03 9.97
CA TYR A 200 14.13 10.14 9.37
C TYR A 200 13.88 9.89 7.88
N GLY A 201 14.87 10.24 7.06
CA GLY A 201 14.95 9.74 5.69
C GLY A 201 14.95 8.22 5.68
N ARG A 202 14.19 7.58 4.79
CA ARG A 202 13.97 6.12 4.78
C ARG A 202 15.00 5.40 3.90
N VAL A 203 16.27 5.72 4.09
CA VAL A 203 17.38 5.21 3.26
C VAL A 203 17.66 3.72 3.58
N PRO A 204 17.70 2.83 2.57
CA PRO A 204 18.11 1.43 2.75
C PRO A 204 19.47 1.29 3.47
N GLY A 205 19.64 0.22 4.25
CA GLY A 205 20.83 0.00 5.09
C GLY A 205 20.82 0.79 6.42
N THR A 206 19.79 1.58 6.68
CA THR A 206 19.66 2.35 7.93
C THR A 206 18.38 2.07 8.71
N TRP A 207 17.48 1.24 8.19
CA TRP A 207 16.16 0.97 8.76
C TRP A 207 16.29 0.29 10.11
N GLN A 208 17.16 -0.71 10.23
CA GLN A 208 17.41 -1.42 11.48
C GLN A 208 17.76 -0.45 12.61
N ARG A 209 18.71 0.46 12.36
CA ARG A 209 19.15 1.45 13.35
C ARG A 209 18.02 2.41 13.74
N LYS A 210 17.20 2.83 12.78
CA LYS A 210 16.12 3.80 12.98
C LYS A 210 14.88 3.22 13.64
N LEU A 211 14.58 1.95 13.37
CA LEU A 211 13.39 1.26 13.87
C LEU A 211 13.65 0.44 15.13
N ARG A 212 14.92 0.27 15.53
CA ARG A 212 15.28 -0.45 16.77
C ARG A 212 14.65 0.25 17.98
N GLY A 213 13.90 -0.53 18.76
CA GLY A 213 13.22 -0.05 19.97
C GLY A 213 11.91 0.70 19.71
N VAL A 214 11.50 0.87 18.45
CA VAL A 214 10.21 1.46 18.12
C VAL A 214 9.10 0.46 18.45
N ARG A 215 8.07 0.92 19.18
CA ARG A 215 6.92 0.08 19.56
C ARG A 215 6.21 -0.46 18.31
N GLY A 216 5.88 -1.75 18.32
CA GLY A 216 5.24 -2.41 17.17
C GLY A 216 6.24 -2.86 16.09
N VAL A 217 7.55 -2.72 16.33
CA VAL A 217 8.59 -3.26 15.45
C VAL A 217 9.44 -4.27 16.20
N ARG A 218 9.64 -5.43 15.59
CA ARG A 218 10.60 -6.44 16.02
C ARG A 218 11.70 -6.58 14.97
N ILE A 219 12.94 -6.69 15.43
CA ILE A 219 14.11 -6.88 14.56
C ILE A 219 14.72 -8.23 14.92
N ASP A 220 14.75 -9.12 13.95
CA ASP A 220 15.24 -10.48 14.09
C ASP A 220 16.39 -10.75 13.11
N VAL A 221 17.17 -11.80 13.39
CA VAL A 221 18.18 -12.34 12.46
C VAL A 221 17.67 -13.54 11.66
N MET A 222 16.48 -14.05 12.02
CA MET A 222 15.82 -15.14 11.32
C MET A 222 14.73 -14.59 10.40
N PRO A 223 14.59 -15.13 9.17
CA PRO A 223 13.59 -14.67 8.22
C PRO A 223 12.18 -15.03 8.67
N HIS A 224 11.23 -14.15 8.36
CA HIS A 224 9.80 -14.38 8.57
C HIS A 224 9.02 -14.00 7.31
N THR A 225 7.99 -14.77 6.98
CA THR A 225 7.03 -14.39 5.93
C THR A 225 6.39 -13.06 6.28
N GLY A 226 6.39 -12.12 5.32
CA GLY A 226 5.88 -10.78 5.48
C GLY A 226 6.80 -9.80 6.21
N SER A 227 8.04 -10.19 6.49
CA SER A 227 9.06 -9.29 7.02
C SER A 227 9.77 -8.49 5.92
N VAL A 228 10.43 -7.40 6.32
CA VAL A 228 11.37 -6.68 5.45
C VAL A 228 12.77 -7.20 5.72
N MET A 229 13.44 -7.67 4.67
CA MET A 229 14.87 -8.01 4.71
C MET A 229 15.69 -6.77 4.37
N GLU A 230 16.57 -6.36 5.28
CA GLU A 230 17.57 -5.32 5.04
C GLU A 230 18.97 -5.93 5.12
N TYR A 231 19.85 -5.54 4.19
CA TYR A 231 21.27 -5.92 4.21
C TYR A 231 22.12 -4.83 3.56
N ILE A 232 23.44 -4.91 3.75
CA ILE A 232 24.41 -3.97 3.19
C ILE A 232 25.44 -4.79 2.42
N LEU A 233 25.67 -4.43 1.17
CA LEU A 233 26.69 -5.04 0.31
C LEU A 233 27.51 -3.90 -0.31
N ASP A 234 28.83 -3.96 -0.16
CA ASP A 234 29.76 -2.94 -0.68
C ASP A 234 29.36 -1.50 -0.31
N ASP A 235 29.03 -1.28 0.97
CA ASP A 235 28.55 0.00 1.53
C ASP A 235 27.20 0.51 0.96
N VAL A 236 26.54 -0.27 0.11
CA VAL A 236 25.20 0.03 -0.42
C VAL A 236 24.15 -0.75 0.37
N GLY A 237 23.16 -0.03 0.89
CA GLY A 237 22.03 -0.64 1.59
C GLY A 237 20.96 -1.14 0.62
N TYR A 238 20.38 -2.29 0.94
CA TYR A 238 19.29 -2.91 0.19
C TYR A 238 18.14 -3.26 1.11
N VAL A 239 16.91 -3.15 0.59
CA VAL A 239 15.69 -3.61 1.27
C VAL A 239 14.84 -4.42 0.30
N ALA A 240 14.30 -5.53 0.78
CA ALA A 240 13.42 -6.43 0.05
C ALA A 240 12.26 -6.88 0.95
N TYR A 241 11.15 -7.29 0.35
CA TYR A 241 10.04 -7.90 1.06
C TYR A 241 10.18 -9.43 1.03
N VAL A 242 10.03 -10.09 2.18
CA VAL A 242 10.09 -11.55 2.29
C VAL A 242 8.70 -12.13 2.00
N GLU A 243 8.52 -12.67 0.81
CA GLU A 243 7.24 -13.26 0.38
C GLU A 243 6.95 -14.57 1.10
N THR A 244 7.94 -15.46 1.18
CA THR A 244 7.79 -16.77 1.82
C THR A 244 9.10 -17.24 2.43
N VAL A 245 8.99 -18.02 3.51
CA VAL A 245 10.10 -18.74 4.14
C VAL A 245 9.75 -20.22 4.15
N ALA A 246 10.56 -21.03 3.48
CA ALA A 246 10.40 -22.48 3.42
C ALA A 246 10.94 -23.17 4.69
N PRO A 247 10.56 -24.44 4.98
CA PRO A 247 11.03 -25.16 6.16
C PRO A 247 12.56 -25.38 6.22
N ASP A 248 13.22 -25.41 5.06
CA ASP A 248 14.68 -25.49 4.91
C ASP A 248 15.39 -24.13 5.06
N LEU A 249 14.63 -23.09 5.45
CA LEU A 249 15.07 -21.70 5.59
C LEU A 249 15.48 -21.02 4.27
N ARG A 250 15.08 -21.56 3.11
CA ARG A 250 15.11 -20.80 1.86
C ARG A 250 14.08 -19.69 1.91
N ILE A 251 14.43 -18.54 1.36
CA ILE A 251 13.55 -17.37 1.34
C ILE A 251 13.27 -16.95 -0.09
N LYS A 252 12.00 -16.69 -0.40
CA LYS A 252 11.62 -15.95 -1.62
C LYS A 252 11.48 -14.49 -1.24
N VAL A 253 12.21 -13.62 -1.91
CA VAL A 253 12.10 -12.17 -1.73
C VAL A 253 11.72 -11.47 -3.03
N THR A 254 11.06 -10.34 -2.89
CA THR A 254 10.69 -9.45 -3.98
C THR A 254 11.18 -8.04 -3.67
N GLY A 255 11.56 -7.30 -4.71
CA GLY A 255 12.08 -5.97 -4.53
C GLY A 255 12.30 -5.23 -5.83
N ILE A 256 12.34 -3.90 -5.72
CA ILE A 256 12.86 -3.03 -6.77
C ILE A 256 14.34 -2.76 -6.46
N GLY A 257 15.20 -2.76 -7.47
CA GLY A 257 16.59 -2.35 -7.26
C GLY A 257 17.53 -3.42 -6.71
N LEU A 258 17.10 -4.68 -6.58
CA LEU A 258 17.98 -5.74 -6.03
C LEU A 258 19.08 -6.17 -7.00
N THR A 259 18.85 -6.01 -8.31
CA THR A 259 19.85 -6.31 -9.36
C THR A 259 20.21 -5.05 -10.12
N ASN A 260 19.21 -4.33 -10.64
CA ASN A 260 19.38 -3.06 -11.32
C ASN A 260 18.40 -2.04 -10.73
N GLU A 261 18.82 -0.79 -10.61
CA GLU A 261 17.99 0.31 -10.11
C GLU A 261 16.67 0.42 -10.89
N GLY A 262 15.56 0.64 -10.19
CA GLY A 262 14.22 0.73 -10.80
C GLY A 262 13.66 -0.58 -11.38
N GLN A 263 14.41 -1.68 -11.39
CA GLN A 263 13.95 -2.96 -11.93
C GLN A 263 13.26 -3.81 -10.87
N PHE A 264 12.09 -4.36 -11.18
CA PHE A 264 11.42 -5.35 -10.31
C PHE A 264 12.04 -6.72 -10.46
N THR A 265 12.34 -7.34 -9.32
CA THR A 265 13.01 -8.63 -9.26
C THR A 265 12.34 -9.53 -8.23
N GLU A 266 12.27 -10.80 -8.57
CA GLU A 266 11.97 -11.88 -7.63
C GLU A 266 13.21 -12.75 -7.53
N GLN A 267 13.67 -13.01 -6.31
CA GLN A 267 14.85 -13.82 -6.05
C GLN A 267 14.52 -14.88 -4.99
N VAL A 268 15.15 -16.04 -5.12
CA VAL A 268 15.11 -17.08 -4.09
C VAL A 268 16.53 -17.23 -3.56
N PHE A 269 16.71 -17.02 -2.26
CA PHE A 269 17.99 -17.21 -1.62
C PHE A 269 18.01 -18.52 -0.85
N GLU A 270 19.04 -19.30 -1.14
CA GLU A 270 19.42 -20.45 -0.33
C GLU A 270 19.88 -20.00 1.06
N ARG A 271 19.74 -20.89 2.05
CA ARG A 271 20.04 -20.57 3.46
C ARG A 271 21.43 -19.96 3.64
N ASP A 272 22.44 -20.58 3.04
CA ASP A 272 23.82 -20.15 3.23
C ASP A 272 24.08 -18.81 2.52
N VAL A 273 23.48 -18.61 1.35
CA VAL A 273 23.60 -17.39 0.55
C VAL A 273 23.04 -16.18 1.30
N TRP A 274 21.80 -16.23 1.80
CA TRP A 274 21.28 -15.06 2.52
C TRP A 274 21.99 -14.85 3.85
N ARG A 275 22.54 -15.89 4.49
CA ARG A 275 23.31 -15.71 5.74
C ARG A 275 24.62 -14.98 5.50
N GLU A 276 25.26 -15.18 4.35
CA GLU A 276 26.46 -14.44 3.96
C GLU A 276 26.21 -12.94 3.80
N LEU A 277 25.00 -12.55 3.37
CA LEU A 277 24.57 -11.15 3.31
C LEU A 277 24.40 -10.50 4.70
N ARG A 278 24.40 -11.31 5.78
CA ARG A 278 24.17 -10.89 7.17
C ARG A 278 22.94 -9.96 7.34
N PRO A 279 21.76 -10.35 6.81
CA PRO A 279 20.59 -9.50 6.82
C PRO A 279 20.01 -9.37 8.22
N VAL A 280 19.16 -8.38 8.34
CA VAL A 280 18.27 -8.18 9.47
C VAL A 280 16.84 -8.16 8.95
N PHE A 281 15.94 -8.80 9.68
CA PHE A 281 14.54 -8.95 9.32
C PHE A 281 13.70 -8.08 10.24
N ILE A 282 12.95 -7.16 9.63
CA ILE A 282 12.14 -6.17 10.33
C ILE A 282 10.68 -6.59 10.20
N VAL A 283 10.04 -6.87 11.33
CA VAL A 283 8.66 -7.35 11.43
C VAL A 283 7.82 -6.27 12.09
N SER A 284 6.71 -5.90 11.45
CA SER A 284 5.66 -5.11 12.09
C SER A 284 4.75 -6.03 12.89
N VAL A 285 4.54 -5.73 14.17
CA VAL A 285 3.74 -6.52 15.13
C VAL A 285 2.45 -5.80 15.47
#